data_AF-A0A1G4RWK8-F1
#
_entry.id   AF-A0A1G4RWK8-F1
#
_cell.length_a   1.000
_cell.length_b   1.000
_cell.length_c   1.000
_cell.angle_alpha   90.00
_cell.angle_beta   90.00
_cell.angle_gamma   90.00
#
_symmetry.space_group_name_H-M   'P 1'
#
loop_
_entity.id
_entity.type
_entity.pdbx_description
1 polymer ?
#
loop_
_entity_poly.entity_id
_entity_poly.type
_entity_poly.pdbx_seq_one_letter_code
_entity_poly.pdbx_strand_id
1 'polypeptide(L)'
;MKIFNIIWVVLFVIFAGLQYNDPDPYLWMPIYLYCAWFCYLAAKKEFYPIGYAAGIIIFTGYAIYKIFDNNGLIDWFKFHHAESLVQTMKAEKPWIEEVREFFGLLICVAVLAINWIYAIRENKKVPVKKGKK
;
A
#
# COMPACT_ATOMS: atom_id res chain seq x y z
N MET A 1 -0.31 18.84 -1.43
CA MET A 1 0.11 17.43 -1.21
C MET A 1 1.52 17.22 -0.66
N LYS A 2 2.38 18.25 -0.56
CA LYS A 2 3.78 18.03 -0.11
C LYS A 2 3.89 17.47 1.32
N ILE A 3 3.18 18.06 2.29
CA ILE A 3 3.19 17.60 3.70
C ILE A 3 2.62 16.18 3.80
N PHE A 4 1.45 15.94 3.19
CA PHE A 4 0.83 14.61 3.11
C PHE A 4 1.83 13.56 2.61
N ASN A 5 2.52 13.83 1.50
CA ASN A 5 3.46 12.89 0.92
C ASN A 5 4.70 12.66 1.77
N ILE A 6 5.23 13.70 2.44
CA ILE A 6 6.37 13.54 3.34
C ILE A 6 6.00 12.66 4.54
N ILE A 7 4.81 12.87 5.12
CA ILE A 7 4.30 12.02 6.21
C ILE A 7 4.23 10.56 5.76
N TRP A 8 3.65 10.30 4.58
CA TRP A 8 3.53 8.95 4.04
C TRP A 8 4.87 8.32 3.68
N VAL A 9 5.86 9.10 3.21
CA VAL A 9 7.23 8.60 3.02
C VAL A 9 7.78 8.06 4.34
N VAL A 10 7.71 8.84 5.42
CA VAL A 10 8.23 8.42 6.72
C VAL A 10 7.48 7.19 7.23
N LEU A 11 6.15 7.18 7.13
CA LEU A 11 5.34 6.03 7.56
C LEU A 11 5.66 4.76 6.78
N PHE A 12 5.76 4.81 5.46
CA PHE A 12 6.09 3.63 4.66
C PHE A 12 7.52 3.12 4.89
N VAL A 13 8.47 4.02 5.14
CA VAL A 13 9.84 3.60 5.54
C VAL A 13 9.82 2.91 6.90
N ILE A 14 9.04 3.42 7.86
CA ILE A 14 8.85 2.76 9.16
C ILE A 14 8.19 1.39 8.96
N PHE A 15 7.14 1.28 8.16
CA PHE A 15 6.47 0.00 7.88
C PHE A 15 7.40 -1.01 7.22
N ALA A 16 8.22 -0.59 6.25
CA ALA A 16 9.26 -1.43 5.67
C ALA A 16 10.29 -1.88 6.73
N GLY A 17 10.66 -1.00 7.67
CA GLY A 17 11.57 -1.36 8.77
C GLY A 17 10.95 -2.32 9.78
N LEU A 18 9.64 -2.23 10.05
CA LEU A 18 8.95 -3.17 10.94
C LEU A 18 8.87 -4.58 10.34
N GLN A 19 8.93 -4.68 9.02
CA GLN A 19 8.82 -5.94 8.29
C GLN A 19 10.00 -6.90 8.50
N TYR A 20 11.15 -6.44 9.00
CA TYR A 20 12.27 -7.33 9.34
C TYR A 20 11.90 -8.41 10.37
N ASN A 21 10.82 -8.20 11.13
CA ASN A 21 10.32 -9.16 12.11
C ASN A 21 9.25 -10.12 11.56
N ASP A 22 8.87 -10.00 10.28
CA ASP A 22 7.84 -10.82 9.64
C ASP A 22 8.47 -12.00 8.85
N PRO A 23 7.70 -13.05 8.53
CA PRO A 23 8.19 -14.20 7.78
C PRO A 23 8.53 -13.88 6.32
N ASP A 24 7.84 -12.90 5.70
CA ASP A 24 7.98 -12.55 4.28
C ASP A 24 8.48 -11.10 4.02
N PRO A 25 9.66 -10.69 4.53
CA PRO A 25 10.15 -9.32 4.40
C PRO A 25 10.46 -8.93 2.95
N TYR A 26 10.88 -9.90 2.14
CA TYR A 26 11.24 -9.69 0.74
C TYR A 26 10.07 -9.26 -0.14
N LEU A 27 8.83 -9.55 0.25
CA LEU A 27 7.64 -9.14 -0.50
C LEU A 27 7.14 -7.77 -0.04
N TRP A 28 7.00 -7.60 1.28
CA TRP A 28 6.38 -6.43 1.89
C TRP A 28 7.27 -5.19 1.93
N MET A 29 8.58 -5.36 2.12
CA MET A 29 9.51 -4.23 2.09
C MET A 29 9.48 -3.52 0.72
N PRO A 30 9.59 -4.22 -0.44
CA PRO A 30 9.44 -3.57 -1.74
C PRO A 30 8.09 -2.88 -1.94
N ILE A 31 6.98 -3.45 -1.45
CA ILE A 31 5.64 -2.85 -1.59
C ILE A 31 5.59 -1.50 -0.87
N TYR A 32 6.06 -1.44 0.38
CA TYR A 32 6.08 -0.19 1.13
C TYR A 32 7.09 0.82 0.55
N LEU A 33 8.29 0.36 0.16
CA LEU A 33 9.30 1.23 -0.45
C LEU A 33 8.84 1.78 -1.81
N TYR A 34 8.09 1.00 -2.59
CA TYR A 34 7.44 1.48 -3.81
C TYR A 34 6.49 2.64 -3.50
N CYS A 35 5.61 2.49 -2.51
CA CYS A 35 4.70 3.55 -2.10
C CYS A 35 5.45 4.79 -1.57
N ALA A 36 6.50 4.59 -0.77
CA ALA A 36 7.37 5.66 -0.29
C ALA A 36 8.00 6.43 -1.46
N TRP A 37 8.52 5.73 -2.46
CA TRP A 37 9.14 6.34 -3.63
C TRP A 37 8.16 7.22 -4.41
N PHE A 38 6.95 6.72 -4.67
CA PHE A 38 5.92 7.51 -5.37
C PHE A 38 5.43 8.70 -4.55
N CYS A 39 5.34 8.58 -3.22
CA CYS A 39 5.06 9.72 -2.36
C CYS A 39 6.20 10.76 -2.42
N TYR A 40 7.46 10.33 -2.40
CA TYR A 40 8.61 11.22 -2.51
C TYR A 40 8.62 11.99 -3.85
N LEU A 41 8.38 11.30 -4.97
CA LEU A 41 8.24 11.93 -6.29
C LEU A 41 7.08 12.93 -6.31
N ALA A 42 5.93 12.56 -5.76
CA ALA A 42 4.78 13.44 -5.65
C ALA A 42 5.05 14.67 -4.76
N ALA A 43 5.90 14.55 -3.73
CA ALA A 43 6.35 15.68 -2.92
C ALA A 43 7.25 16.67 -3.72
N LYS A 44 7.95 16.17 -4.74
CA LYS A 44 8.71 16.97 -5.72
C LYS A 44 7.87 17.50 -6.89
N LYS A 45 6.57 17.17 -6.93
CA LYS A 45 5.66 17.44 -8.06
C LYS A 45 6.03 16.69 -9.34
N GLU A 46 6.72 15.56 -9.22
CA GLU A 46 6.98 14.64 -10.33
C GLU A 46 5.94 13.51 -10.27
N PHE A 47 5.19 13.34 -11.37
CA PHE A 47 4.08 12.39 -11.41
C PHE A 47 4.24 11.43 -12.58
N TYR A 48 4.12 10.13 -12.29
CA TYR A 48 4.23 9.05 -13.26
C TYR A 48 2.93 8.23 -13.29
N PRO A 49 1.93 8.62 -14.12
CA PRO A 49 0.60 7.98 -14.16
C PRO A 49 0.64 6.47 -14.37
N ILE A 50 1.55 5.99 -15.22
CA ILE A 50 1.71 4.55 -15.50
C ILE A 50 2.18 3.81 -14.24
N GLY A 51 3.08 4.42 -13.47
CA GLY A 51 3.54 3.87 -12.20
C GLY A 51 2.40 3.74 -11.19
N TYR A 52 1.65 4.82 -10.96
CA TYR A 52 0.48 4.76 -10.09
C TYR A 52 -0.52 3.68 -10.50
N ALA A 53 -0.85 3.59 -11.80
CA ALA A 53 -1.77 2.58 -12.32
C ALA A 53 -1.24 1.16 -12.10
N ALA A 54 0.04 0.91 -12.38
CA ALA A 54 0.67 -0.40 -12.19
C ALA A 54 0.64 -0.83 -10.71
N GLY A 55 1.05 0.06 -9.80
CA GLY A 55 1.02 -0.21 -8.36
C GLY A 55 -0.40 -0.50 -7.87
N ILE A 56 -1.38 0.32 -8.26
CA ILE A 56 -2.77 0.11 -7.88
C ILE A 56 -3.31 -1.23 -8.39
N ILE A 57 -3.08 -1.58 -9.66
CA ILE A 57 -3.57 -2.83 -10.24
C ILE A 57 -2.94 -4.03 -9.54
N ILE A 58 -1.61 -4.02 -9.35
CA ILE A 58 -0.89 -5.13 -8.71
C ILE A 58 -1.33 -5.29 -7.26
N PHE A 59 -1.36 -4.21 -6.48
CA PHE A 59 -1.73 -4.28 -5.07
C PHE A 59 -3.20 -4.61 -4.87
N THR A 60 -4.09 -4.13 -5.74
CA THR A 60 -5.52 -4.49 -5.69
C THR A 60 -5.73 -5.95 -6.07
N GLY A 61 -5.03 -6.45 -7.11
CA GLY A 61 -5.06 -7.87 -7.47
C GLY A 61 -4.57 -8.76 -6.33
N TYR A 62 -3.50 -8.36 -5.65
CA TYR A 62 -3.00 -9.09 -4.49
C TYR A 62 -3.94 -9.01 -3.28
N ALA A 63 -4.56 -7.85 -3.03
CA ALA A 63 -5.57 -7.71 -2.00
C ALA A 63 -6.80 -8.58 -2.27
N ILE A 64 -7.26 -8.68 -3.53
CA ILE A 64 -8.35 -9.59 -3.92
C ILE A 64 -7.96 -11.03 -3.67
N TYR A 65 -6.75 -11.44 -4.03
CA TYR A 65 -6.26 -12.79 -3.74
C TYR A 65 -6.34 -13.10 -2.23
N LYS A 66 -5.86 -12.18 -1.38
CA LYS A 66 -5.92 -12.28 0.09
C LYS A 66 -7.35 -12.33 0.67
N ILE A 67 -8.36 -11.79 -0.03
CA ILE A 67 -9.76 -11.90 0.40
C ILE A 67 -10.28 -13.35 0.31
N PHE A 68 -9.85 -14.08 -0.73
CA PHE A 68 -10.34 -15.42 -1.04
C PHE A 68 -9.45 -16.56 -0.51
N ASP A 69 -8.36 -16.22 0.17
CA ASP A 69 -7.50 -17.23 0.79
C ASP A 69 -8.21 -17.94 1.96
N ASN A 70 -7.78 -19.16 2.29
CA ASN A 70 -8.43 -20.04 3.27
C ASN A 70 -8.49 -19.43 4.68
N ASN A 71 -7.54 -18.55 5.03
CA ASN A 71 -7.52 -17.77 6.28
C ASN A 71 -7.73 -16.26 6.02
N GLY A 72 -8.29 -15.91 4.86
CA GLY A 72 -8.42 -14.53 4.40
C GLY A 72 -9.51 -13.74 5.13
N LEU A 73 -9.83 -12.56 4.59
CA LEU A 73 -10.78 -11.61 5.19
C LEU A 73 -12.17 -12.23 5.44
N ILE A 74 -12.65 -13.06 4.52
CA ILE A 74 -13.96 -13.71 4.62
C ILE A 74 -13.99 -14.71 5.76
N ASP A 75 -12.90 -15.44 5.96
CA ASP A 75 -12.77 -16.45 7.01
C ASP A 75 -12.70 -15.78 8.40
N TRP A 76 -11.88 -14.74 8.54
CA TRP A 76 -11.81 -13.92 9.75
C TRP A 76 -13.16 -13.33 10.17
N PHE A 77 -13.94 -12.82 9.21
CA PHE A 77 -15.24 -12.23 9.51
C PHE A 77 -16.30 -13.28 9.86
N LYS A 78 -16.30 -14.42 9.17
CA LYS A 78 -17.34 -15.45 9.33
C LYS A 78 -17.09 -16.40 10.50
N PHE A 79 -15.83 -16.79 10.73
CA PHE A 79 -15.49 -17.82 11.71
C PHE A 79 -14.78 -17.25 12.94
N HIS A 80 -14.05 -16.15 12.79
CA HIS A 80 -13.28 -15.53 13.88
C HIS A 80 -13.92 -14.25 14.46
N HIS A 81 -15.17 -13.93 14.11
CA HIS A 81 -16.01 -12.90 14.74
C HIS A 81 -15.34 -11.51 14.83
N ALA A 82 -14.51 -11.15 13.85
CA ALA A 82 -13.74 -9.91 13.85
C ALA A 82 -12.83 -9.75 15.09
N GLU A 83 -12.16 -10.84 15.49
CA GLU A 83 -11.19 -10.82 16.58
C GLU A 83 -10.14 -9.70 16.40
N SER A 84 -9.74 -9.06 17.50
CA SER A 84 -8.86 -7.89 17.48
C SER A 84 -7.54 -8.14 16.75
N LEU A 85 -7.23 -7.24 15.80
CA LEU A 85 -6.01 -7.27 14.98
C LEU A 85 -4.75 -6.80 15.72
N VAL A 86 -4.88 -6.35 16.98
CA VAL A 86 -3.78 -5.83 17.81
C VAL A 86 -3.16 -6.95 18.67
N GLN A 87 -3.65 -8.19 18.56
CA GLN A 87 -3.11 -9.32 19.30
C GLN A 87 -1.73 -9.73 18.76
N THR A 88 -0.87 -10.19 19.67
CA THR A 88 0.43 -10.79 19.33
C THR A 88 0.23 -11.96 18.37
N MET A 89 1.02 -11.97 17.29
CA MET A 89 1.12 -13.10 16.36
C MET A 89 1.50 -14.35 17.15
N LYS A 90 0.56 -15.26 17.34
CA LYS A 90 0.84 -16.64 17.72
C LYS A 90 0.67 -17.47 16.45
N ALA A 91 1.50 -18.50 16.29
CA ALA A 91 1.36 -19.49 15.22
C ALA A 91 -0.05 -20.13 15.15
N GLU A 92 -0.84 -19.96 16.21
CA GLU A 92 -2.23 -20.40 16.34
C GLU A 92 -3.24 -19.51 15.58
N LYS A 93 -2.88 -18.32 15.09
CA LYS A 93 -3.82 -17.34 14.50
C LYS A 93 -3.38 -16.74 13.15
N PRO A 94 -3.20 -17.56 12.10
CA PRO A 94 -2.76 -17.10 10.78
C PRO A 94 -3.69 -16.06 10.13
N TRP A 95 -4.99 -16.08 10.42
CA TRP A 95 -5.95 -15.11 9.87
C TRP A 95 -5.70 -13.66 10.30
N ILE A 96 -5.05 -13.41 11.45
CA ILE A 96 -4.76 -12.04 11.90
C ILE A 96 -3.67 -11.40 11.02
N GLU A 97 -2.68 -12.18 10.63
CA GLU A 97 -1.60 -11.77 9.72
C GLU A 97 -2.17 -11.42 8.34
N GLU A 98 -2.94 -12.34 7.76
CA GLU A 98 -3.61 -12.19 6.47
C GLU A 98 -4.48 -10.93 6.38
N VAL A 99 -5.23 -10.62 7.44
CA VAL A 99 -6.08 -9.43 7.50
C VAL A 99 -5.25 -8.15 7.66
N ARG A 100 -4.18 -8.16 8.46
CA ARG A 100 -3.28 -7.01 8.60
C ARG A 100 -2.59 -6.68 7.28
N GLU A 101 -2.12 -7.70 6.59
CA GLU A 101 -1.53 -7.62 5.25
C GLU A 101 -2.52 -7.03 4.24
N PHE A 102 -3.76 -7.53 4.20
CA PHE A 102 -4.83 -6.98 3.37
C PHE A 102 -5.05 -5.49 3.62
N PHE A 103 -5.16 -5.06 4.88
CA PHE A 103 -5.31 -3.64 5.22
C PHE A 103 -4.07 -2.82 4.85
N GLY A 104 -2.88 -3.41 4.95
CA GLY A 104 -1.64 -2.81 4.45
C GLY A 104 -1.73 -2.49 2.95
N LEU A 105 -2.18 -3.43 2.14
CA LEU A 105 -2.38 -3.24 0.69
C LEU A 105 -3.45 -2.19 0.40
N LEU A 106 -4.55 -2.19 1.16
CA LEU A 106 -5.61 -1.19 1.03
C LEU A 106 -5.07 0.23 1.25
N ILE A 107 -4.23 0.42 2.28
CA ILE A 107 -3.57 1.70 2.55
C ILE A 107 -2.66 2.09 1.39
N CYS A 108 -1.83 1.18 0.90
CA CYS A 108 -0.95 1.41 -0.25
C CYS A 108 -1.75 1.88 -1.49
N VAL A 109 -2.83 1.17 -1.83
CA VAL A 109 -3.72 1.51 -2.94
C VAL A 109 -4.35 2.88 -2.74
N ALA A 110 -4.88 3.17 -1.54
CA ALA A 110 -5.53 4.44 -1.24
C ALA A 110 -4.56 5.63 -1.40
N VAL A 111 -3.33 5.51 -0.88
CA VAL A 111 -2.34 6.58 -0.97
C VAL A 111 -1.88 6.80 -2.42
N LEU A 112 -1.65 5.73 -3.18
CA LEU A 112 -1.33 5.84 -4.61
C LEU A 112 -2.49 6.46 -5.40
N ALA A 113 -3.74 6.07 -5.12
CA ALA A 113 -4.92 6.62 -5.78
C ALA A 113 -5.10 8.11 -5.48
N ILE A 114 -4.93 8.54 -4.23
CA ILE A 114 -4.97 9.96 -3.84
C ILE A 114 -3.91 10.76 -4.61
N ASN A 115 -2.68 10.26 -4.68
CA ASN A 115 -1.61 10.90 -5.43
C ASN A 115 -1.89 10.94 -6.94
N TRP A 116 -2.48 9.88 -7.49
CA TRP A 116 -2.84 9.83 -8.91
C TRP A 116 -3.95 10.82 -9.27
N ILE A 117 -5.02 10.88 -8.45
CA ILE A 117 -6.11 11.85 -8.63
C ILE A 117 -5.55 13.28 -8.54
N TYR A 118 -4.66 13.53 -7.57
CA TYR A 118 -4.00 14.83 -7.45
C TYR A 118 -3.15 15.15 -8.70
N ALA A 119 -2.36 14.20 -9.19
CA ALA A 119 -1.56 14.36 -10.40
C ALA A 119 -2.42 14.70 -11.62
N ILE A 120 -3.57 14.05 -11.79
CA ILE A 120 -4.52 14.36 -12.89
C ILE A 120 -5.04 15.79 -12.77
N ARG A 121 -5.35 16.25 -11.54
CA ARG A 121 -5.84 17.62 -11.29
C ARG A 121 -4.75 18.67 -11.55
N GLU A 122 -3.50 18.40 -11.22
CA GLU A 122 -2.37 19.28 -11.48
C GLU A 122 -1.98 19.30 -12.97
N ASN A 123 -1.97 18.14 -13.66
CA ASN A 123 -1.70 18.07 -15.11
C ASN A 123 -2.78 18.74 -15.98
N LYS A 124 -4.03 18.85 -15.48
CA LYS A 124 -5.04 19.71 -16.12
C LYS A 124 -4.72 21.20 -16.02
N LYS A 125 -3.86 21.59 -15.06
CA LYS A 125 -3.45 22.98 -14.81
C LYS A 125 -2.05 23.30 -15.37
N VAL A 126 -1.20 22.28 -15.55
CA VAL A 126 0.18 22.41 -16.04
C VAL A 126 0.29 21.60 -17.34
N PRO A 127 0.66 22.21 -18.49
CA PRO A 127 0.85 21.46 -19.73
C PRO A 127 1.90 20.38 -19.51
N VAL A 128 1.50 19.13 -19.73
CA VAL A 128 2.32 17.94 -19.50
C VAL A 128 3.63 18.09 -20.27
N LYS A 129 4.74 18.31 -19.56
CA LYS A 129 6.08 18.05 -20.12
C LYS A 129 6.16 16.54 -20.30
N LYS A 130 5.85 16.08 -21.52
CA LYS A 130 6.17 14.72 -21.96
C LYS A 130 7.65 14.51 -21.61
N GLY A 131 7.93 13.58 -20.70
CA GLY A 131 9.28 13.25 -20.29
C GLY A 131 10.15 13.08 -21.53
N LYS A 132 11.32 13.73 -21.53
CA LYS A 132 12.32 13.49 -22.56
C LYS A 132 12.68 12.00 -22.50
N LYS A 133 12.69 11.41 -23.70
CA LYS A 133 13.10 10.04 -24.02
C LYS A 133 14.34 9.60 -23.26
#